data_AF-A0A3B0ZXC2-F1
#
_entry.id   AF-A0A3B0ZXC2-F1
#
_cell.length_a   1.000
_cell.length_b   1.000
_cell.length_c   1.000
_cell.angle_alpha   90.00
_cell.angle_beta   90.00
_cell.angle_gamma   90.00
#
_symmetry.space_group_name_H-M   'P 1'
#
loop_
_entity.id
_entity.type
_entity.pdbx_description
1 polymer ?
#
loop_
_entity_poly.entity_id
_entity_poly.type
_entity_poly.pdbx_seq_one_letter_code
_entity_poly.pdbx_strand_id
1 'polypeptide(L)'
;MAKKLLVVVALIVFLSGCDNDTMGGGGMMGGRGMMGTIDIPGQQPPQETNADYVKGYRQAKMTCTQCHAMPHPAQHSGEAWPGVIARMKGHIQTYKKTMPSQEELKSIVEYYVGNSG
;
A
#
# COMPACT_ATOMS: atom_id res chain seq x y z
N MET A 1 47.16 10.95 13.48
CA MET A 1 46.98 10.65 12.05
C MET A 1 46.89 9.13 11.91
N ALA A 2 45.77 8.56 11.43
CA ALA A 2 45.61 7.19 10.87
C ALA A 2 44.23 6.60 11.22
N LYS A 3 43.16 7.08 10.57
CA LYS A 3 41.84 6.41 10.52
C LYS A 3 41.20 6.65 9.15
N LYS A 4 41.86 6.24 8.07
CA LYS A 4 41.32 6.29 6.69
C LYS A 4 41.85 5.10 5.86
N LEU A 5 41.74 3.88 6.37
CA LEU A 5 42.20 2.69 5.63
C LEU A 5 41.34 1.44 5.89
N LEU A 6 40.04 1.61 6.13
CA LEU A 6 39.12 0.47 6.35
C LEU A 6 37.91 0.43 5.40
N VAL A 7 37.72 1.45 4.55
CA VAL A 7 36.48 1.58 3.76
C VAL A 7 36.60 1.02 2.33
N VAL A 8 37.80 0.68 1.85
CA VAL A 8 38.02 0.39 0.42
C VAL A 8 37.96 -1.11 0.06
N VAL A 9 37.97 -2.03 1.03
CA VAL A 9 38.14 -3.47 0.74
C VAL A 9 36.80 -4.25 0.64
N ALA A 10 35.66 -3.65 1.00
CA ALA A 10 34.38 -4.37 1.04
C ALA A 10 33.58 -4.37 -0.28
N LEU A 11 34.14 -3.93 -1.41
CA LEU A 11 33.41 -3.72 -2.67
C LEU A 11 33.64 -4.79 -3.75
N ILE A 12 34.32 -5.91 -3.46
CA ILE A 12 34.89 -6.76 -4.53
C ILE A 12 34.19 -8.10 -4.81
N VAL A 13 33.31 -8.68 -4.00
CA VAL A 13 32.84 -10.06 -4.33
C VAL A 13 31.39 -10.36 -3.95
N PHE A 14 30.44 -10.00 -4.82
CA PHE A 14 29.10 -10.63 -4.86
C PHE A 14 28.55 -10.71 -6.30
N LEU A 15 29.37 -11.21 -7.22
CA LEU A 15 28.96 -11.64 -8.57
C LEU A 15 29.28 -13.13 -8.71
N SER A 16 28.44 -13.99 -8.15
CA SER A 16 28.48 -15.44 -8.42
C SER A 16 27.15 -16.09 -8.04
N GLY A 17 26.46 -16.64 -9.05
CA GLY A 17 25.52 -17.75 -8.87
C GLY A 17 24.03 -17.44 -9.10
N CYS A 18 23.63 -17.10 -10.32
CA CYS A 18 22.28 -17.40 -10.80
C CYS A 18 22.38 -18.55 -11.81
N ASP A 19 22.54 -19.78 -11.32
CA ASP A 19 22.38 -20.98 -12.15
C ASP A 19 21.04 -21.61 -11.76
N ASN A 20 20.00 -21.35 -12.54
CA ASN A 20 18.78 -22.16 -12.50
C ASN A 20 17.99 -22.04 -13.80
N ASP A 21 18.26 -22.91 -14.77
CA ASP A 21 17.31 -23.20 -15.83
C ASP A 21 17.13 -24.72 -15.95
N THR A 22 16.15 -25.18 -15.19
CA THR A 22 15.53 -26.50 -15.30
C THR A 22 14.87 -26.61 -16.68
N MET A 23 15.27 -27.62 -17.45
CA MET A 23 14.51 -28.08 -18.61
C MET A 23 13.36 -28.98 -18.17
N GLY A 24 12.17 -28.79 -18.75
CA GLY A 24 11.17 -29.86 -18.91
C GLY A 24 9.78 -29.56 -18.36
N GLY A 25 8.77 -29.65 -19.22
CA GLY A 25 7.37 -29.76 -18.79
C GLY A 25 6.37 -29.34 -19.86
N GLY A 26 5.93 -30.31 -20.67
CA GLY A 26 4.95 -30.13 -21.73
C GLY A 26 3.59 -29.61 -21.23
N GLY A 27 2.97 -28.77 -22.06
CA GLY A 27 1.67 -28.16 -21.81
C GLY A 27 0.53 -29.16 -21.85
N MET A 28 -0.30 -29.16 -20.79
CA MET A 28 -1.61 -29.79 -20.75
C MET A 28 -2.66 -28.71 -21.07
N MET A 29 -3.32 -28.81 -22.23
CA MET A 29 -4.49 -27.99 -22.55
C MET A 29 -5.70 -28.46 -21.72
N GLY A 30 -6.01 -27.72 -20.65
CA GLY A 30 -7.21 -27.90 -19.85
C GLY A 30 -8.06 -26.63 -19.87
N GLY A 31 -8.87 -26.46 -20.91
CA GLY A 31 -9.85 -25.37 -21.02
C GLY A 31 -10.94 -25.50 -19.97
N ARG A 32 -10.73 -24.90 -18.79
CA ARG A 32 -11.79 -24.62 -17.81
C ARG A 32 -12.45 -23.30 -18.22
N GLY A 33 -13.78 -23.33 -18.28
CA GLY A 33 -14.62 -22.21 -18.72
C GLY A 33 -14.32 -20.90 -17.99
N MET A 34 -14.22 -19.84 -18.78
CA MET A 34 -14.22 -18.46 -18.32
C MET A 34 -15.61 -18.13 -17.79
N MET A 35 -15.84 -18.36 -16.50
CA MET A 35 -16.96 -17.74 -15.81
C MET A 35 -16.56 -16.27 -15.63
N GLY A 36 -17.13 -15.40 -16.47
CA GLY A 36 -16.83 -13.97 -16.49
C GLY A 36 -16.94 -13.37 -15.10
N THR A 37 -15.82 -12.87 -14.59
CA THR A 37 -15.87 -11.88 -13.53
C THR A 37 -16.74 -10.75 -14.04
N ILE A 38 -17.85 -10.50 -13.35
CA ILE A 38 -18.58 -9.26 -13.54
C ILE A 38 -17.57 -8.16 -13.21
N ASP A 39 -17.09 -7.49 -14.24
CA ASP A 39 -16.24 -6.31 -14.11
C ASP A 39 -17.10 -5.22 -13.47
N ILE A 40 -17.13 -5.17 -12.14
CA ILE A 40 -17.75 -4.06 -11.42
C ILE A 40 -16.88 -2.84 -11.70
N PRO A 41 -17.37 -1.84 -12.48
CA PRO A 41 -16.61 -0.64 -12.75
C PRO A 41 -16.43 0.12 -11.42
N GLY A 42 -15.18 0.36 -11.01
CA GLY A 42 -14.86 1.09 -9.79
C GLY A 42 -14.27 0.26 -8.65
N GLN A 43 -14.08 -1.05 -8.82
CA GLN A 43 -13.30 -1.86 -7.90
C GLN A 43 -12.00 -2.32 -8.58
N GLN A 44 -11.06 -1.38 -8.81
CA GLN A 44 -9.70 -1.82 -9.16
C GLN A 44 -9.23 -2.74 -8.01
N PRO A 45 -8.73 -3.95 -8.32
CA PRO A 45 -8.15 -4.79 -7.29
C PRO A 45 -7.12 -3.95 -6.53
N PRO A 46 -7.05 -4.06 -5.19
CA PRO A 46 -6.11 -3.27 -4.41
C PRO A 46 -4.72 -3.40 -5.07
N GLN A 47 -3.93 -2.33 -5.08
CA GLN A 47 -2.54 -2.43 -5.55
C GLN A 47 -1.72 -3.21 -4.52
N GLU A 48 -1.99 -4.52 -4.40
CA GLU A 48 -1.49 -5.39 -3.33
C GLU A 48 0.02 -5.54 -3.36
N THR A 49 0.67 -5.23 -4.49
CA THR A 49 2.12 -5.23 -4.64
C THR A 49 2.80 -3.96 -4.11
N ASN A 50 2.05 -2.88 -3.86
CA ASN A 50 2.59 -1.64 -3.30
C ASN A 50 2.48 -1.66 -1.76
N ALA A 51 3.62 -1.79 -1.09
CA ALA A 51 3.68 -1.86 0.37
C ALA A 51 3.12 -0.60 1.06
N ASP A 52 3.33 0.59 0.49
CA ASP A 52 2.82 1.85 1.03
C ASP A 52 1.30 1.94 0.88
N TYR A 53 0.78 1.50 -0.28
CA TYR A 53 -0.67 1.37 -0.49
C TYR A 53 -1.29 0.44 0.55
N VAL A 54 -0.74 -0.77 0.73
CA VAL A 54 -1.26 -1.76 1.68
C VAL A 54 -1.21 -1.23 3.11
N LYS A 55 -0.12 -0.56 3.49
CA LYS A 55 0.03 0.07 4.81
C LYS A 55 -1.04 1.14 5.02
N GLY A 56 -1.16 2.09 4.10
CA GLY A 56 -2.12 3.20 4.20
C GLY A 56 -3.57 2.72 4.19
N TYR A 57 -3.91 1.74 3.34
CA TYR A 57 -5.23 1.11 3.32
C TYR A 57 -5.58 0.45 4.66
N ARG A 58 -4.66 -0.33 5.25
CA ARG A 58 -4.89 -0.99 6.55
C ARG A 58 -5.12 0.04 7.64
N GLN A 59 -4.33 1.11 7.66
CA GLN A 59 -4.48 2.17 8.65
C GLN A 59 -5.78 2.96 8.47
N ALA A 60 -6.16 3.24 7.23
CA ALA A 60 -7.44 3.88 6.90
C ALA A 60 -8.61 2.99 7.35
N LYS A 61 -8.54 1.68 7.08
CA LYS A 61 -9.56 0.73 7.51
C LYS A 61 -9.73 0.73 9.02
N MET A 62 -8.65 0.57 9.79
CA MET A 62 -8.71 0.54 11.25
C MET A 62 -9.20 1.87 11.84
N THR A 63 -8.78 3.00 11.26
CA THR A 63 -9.08 4.33 11.81
C THR A 63 -10.47 4.82 11.43
N CYS A 64 -10.84 4.72 10.14
CA CYS A 64 -12.05 5.33 9.60
C CYS A 64 -13.31 4.50 9.86
N THR A 65 -13.19 3.20 10.15
CA THR A 65 -14.36 2.35 10.48
C THR A 65 -14.75 2.35 11.95
N GLN A 66 -14.15 3.22 12.79
CA GLN A 66 -14.47 3.30 14.21
C GLN A 66 -15.88 3.85 14.50
N CYS A 67 -16.48 4.57 13.53
CA CYS A 67 -17.78 5.22 13.68
C CYS A 67 -18.79 4.88 12.57
N HIS A 68 -18.33 4.75 11.32
CA HIS A 68 -19.19 4.47 10.15
C HIS A 68 -18.35 3.78 9.06
N ALA A 69 -18.93 3.52 7.88
CA ALA A 69 -18.18 2.93 6.77
C ALA A 69 -16.98 3.81 6.35
N MET A 70 -15.89 3.16 5.92
CA MET A 70 -14.72 3.85 5.38
C MET A 70 -15.08 4.54 4.07
N PRO A 71 -14.74 5.84 3.88
CA PRO A 71 -15.05 6.52 2.64
C PRO A 71 -14.18 6.00 1.50
N HIS A 72 -14.74 5.99 0.29
CA HIS A 72 -14.02 5.59 -0.92
C HIS A 72 -13.06 6.70 -1.36
N PRO A 73 -11.80 6.40 -1.74
CA PRO A 73 -10.81 7.41 -2.11
C PRO A 73 -11.21 8.36 -3.25
N ALA A 74 -11.99 7.88 -4.22
CA ALA A 74 -12.52 8.70 -5.31
C ALA A 74 -13.65 9.69 -4.92
N GLN A 75 -14.08 9.74 -3.65
CA GLN A 75 -15.14 10.69 -3.22
C GLN A 75 -14.69 12.16 -3.15
N HIS A 76 -13.38 12.40 -3.05
CA HIS A 76 -12.78 13.73 -3.01
C HIS A 76 -11.53 13.78 -3.89
N SER A 77 -11.14 14.98 -4.33
CA SER A 77 -9.85 15.18 -4.99
C SER A 77 -8.69 14.96 -4.01
N GLY A 78 -7.52 14.62 -4.54
CA GLY A 78 -6.30 14.42 -3.76
C GLY A 78 -5.99 15.63 -2.88
N GLU A 79 -6.12 16.83 -3.42
CA GLU A 79 -5.89 18.09 -2.71
C GLU A 79 -6.88 18.32 -1.54
N ALA A 80 -8.10 17.78 -1.62
CA ALA A 80 -9.12 17.94 -0.58
C ALA A 80 -8.94 16.97 0.60
N TRP A 81 -8.35 15.79 0.36
CA TRP A 81 -8.23 14.74 1.36
C TRP A 81 -7.51 15.13 2.66
N PRO A 82 -6.38 15.88 2.64
CA PRO A 82 -5.75 16.36 3.88
C PRO A 82 -6.71 17.14 4.78
N GLY A 83 -7.56 17.99 4.20
CA GLY A 83 -8.57 18.76 4.94
C GLY A 83 -9.67 17.86 5.53
N VAL A 84 -10.14 16.86 4.77
CA VAL A 84 -11.13 15.88 5.23
C VAL A 84 -10.59 15.07 6.42
N ILE A 85 -9.35 14.59 6.31
CA ILE A 85 -8.71 13.80 7.36
C ILE A 85 -8.46 14.65 8.61
N ALA A 86 -8.05 15.91 8.46
CA ALA A 86 -7.91 16.84 9.59
C ALA A 86 -9.25 17.04 10.34
N ARG A 87 -10.36 17.17 9.61
CA ARG A 87 -11.70 17.25 10.20
C ARG A 87 -12.05 15.97 10.97
N MET A 88 -11.78 14.80 10.39
CA MET A 88 -12.05 13.51 11.05
C MET A 88 -11.18 13.29 12.29
N LYS A 89 -9.93 13.75 12.28
CA LYS A 89 -9.07 13.75 13.47
C LYS A 89 -9.71 14.53 14.63
N GLY A 90 -10.29 15.70 14.33
CA GLY A 90 -11.08 16.47 15.30
C GLY A 90 -12.25 15.67 15.87
N HIS A 91 -13.01 14.97 15.01
CA HIS A 91 -14.13 14.14 15.45
C HIS A 91 -13.67 12.95 16.30
N ILE A 92 -12.59 12.24 15.92
CA ILE A 92 -12.02 11.13 16.69
C ILE A 92 -11.69 11.60 18.11
N GLN A 93 -11.05 12.77 18.23
CA GLN A 93 -10.75 13.38 19.53
C GLN A 93 -12.02 13.71 20.34
N THR A 94 -13.00 14.37 19.72
CA THR A 94 -14.27 14.74 20.39
C THR A 94 -15.01 13.51 20.92
N TYR A 95 -15.07 12.44 20.14
CA TYR A 95 -15.76 11.20 20.51
C TYR A 95 -14.87 10.21 21.28
N LYS A 96 -13.66 10.63 21.69
CA LYS A 96 -12.70 9.82 22.46
C LYS A 96 -12.43 8.45 21.86
N LYS A 97 -12.35 8.41 20.52
CA LYS A 97 -11.96 7.23 19.75
C LYS A 97 -10.44 7.07 19.76
N THR A 98 -9.96 5.92 19.31
CA THR A 98 -8.53 5.65 19.25
C THR A 98 -7.90 6.57 18.22
N MET A 99 -6.97 7.42 18.69
CA MET A 99 -6.23 8.35 17.85
C MET A 99 -5.07 7.63 17.15
N PRO A 100 -4.94 7.76 15.81
CA PRO A 100 -3.77 7.24 15.11
C PRO A 100 -2.52 8.06 15.48
N SER A 101 -1.36 7.42 15.42
CA SER A 101 -0.07 8.10 15.50
C SER A 101 0.12 9.07 14.32
N GLN A 102 1.12 9.94 14.40
CA GLN A 102 1.41 10.88 13.30
C GLN A 102 1.88 10.14 12.03
N GLU A 103 2.62 9.04 12.18
CA GLU A 103 3.06 8.17 11.08
C GLU A 103 1.88 7.43 10.45
N GLU A 104 0.95 6.95 11.28
CA GLU A 104 -0.28 6.29 10.80
C GLU A 104 -1.15 7.29 10.04
N LEU A 105 -1.36 8.49 10.62
CA LEU A 105 -2.09 9.57 9.98
C LEU A 105 -1.49 9.96 8.62
N LYS A 106 -0.16 10.05 8.54
CA LYS A 106 0.54 10.32 7.28
C LYS A 106 0.23 9.24 6.22
N SER A 107 0.32 7.96 6.59
CA SER A 107 0.02 6.87 5.65
C SER A 107 -1.44 6.85 5.18
N ILE A 108 -2.37 7.28 6.05
CA ILE A 108 -3.78 7.44 5.70
C ILE A 108 -3.95 8.57 4.67
N VAL A 109 -3.30 9.71 4.88
CA VAL A 109 -3.32 10.83 3.92
C VAL A 109 -2.74 10.41 2.57
N GLU A 110 -1.57 9.76 2.57
CA GLU A 110 -0.92 9.28 1.33
C GLU A 110 -1.79 8.29 0.57
N TYR A 111 -2.47 7.37 1.27
CA TYR A 111 -3.44 6.46 0.65
C TYR A 111 -4.59 7.21 -0.02
N TYR A 112 -5.22 8.15 0.67
CA TYR A 112 -6.37 8.86 0.11
C TYR A 112 -5.98 9.80 -1.05
N VAL A 113 -4.84 10.48 -0.94
CA VAL A 113 -4.29 11.35 -2.00
C VAL A 113 -3.87 10.55 -3.23
N GLY A 114 -3.16 9.43 -3.04
CA GLY A 114 -2.66 8.62 -4.14
C GLY A 114 -3.72 7.84 -4.91
N ASN A 115 -4.93 7.74 -4.37
CA ASN A 115 -6.04 6.96 -4.94
C ASN A 115 -7.29 7.81 -5.19
N SER A 116 -7.16 9.13 -5.22
CA SER A 116 -8.24 10.03 -5.62
C SER A 116 -8.31 10.13 -7.15
N GLY A 117 -9.08 9.27 -7.79
CA GLY A 117 -9.25 9.29 -9.25
C GLY A 117 -9.88 8.03 -9.78
#